data_AF-A0A2M9KPS9-F1
#
_entry.id   AF-A0A2M9KPS9-F1
#
_cell.length_a   1.000
_cell.length_b   1.000
_cell.length_c   1.000
_cell.angle_alpha   90.00
_cell.angle_beta   90.00
_cell.angle_gamma   90.00
#
_symmetry.space_group_name_H-M   'P 1'
#
loop_
_entity.id
_entity.type
_entity.pdbx_description
1 polymer ?
#
loop_
_entity_poly.entity_id
_entity_poly.type
_entity_poly.pdbx_seq_one_letter_code
_entity_poly.pdbx_strand_id
1 'polypeptide(L)'
;MMLDQLLSPHAEAQFLYERTAELMIQDRLPAAIAARIVRQRIEASDVLVLAAPDQEWTVRPGCSIGPWEAGQRLWVMERLALPSAVILTDCGLPPTEIEVELPLLGERAELTEWRWIR
;
A
#
# COMPACT_ATOMS: atom_id res chain seq x y z
N MET A 1 -5.23 -11.71 -2.75
CA MET A 1 -6.43 -11.01 -2.23
C MET A 1 -7.02 -10.19 -3.36
N MET A 2 -8.33 -10.21 -3.59
CA MET A 2 -8.94 -9.44 -4.69
C MET A 2 -9.40 -8.06 -4.19
N LEU A 3 -9.10 -6.99 -4.93
CA LEU A 3 -9.42 -5.61 -4.57
C LEU A 3 -10.93 -5.37 -4.39
N ASP A 4 -11.75 -6.09 -5.15
CA ASP A 4 -13.21 -6.04 -5.09
C ASP A 4 -13.80 -6.47 -3.74
N GLN A 5 -13.02 -7.19 -2.92
CA GLN A 5 -13.39 -7.56 -1.55
C GLN A 5 -13.08 -6.44 -0.54
N LEU A 6 -12.20 -5.51 -0.89
CA LEU A 6 -11.74 -4.42 -0.02
C LEU A 6 -12.31 -3.05 -0.42
N LEU A 7 -12.62 -2.87 -1.70
CA LEU A 7 -12.98 -1.58 -2.28
C LEU A 7 -14.36 -1.62 -2.93
N SER A 8 -15.07 -0.49 -2.88
CA SER A 8 -16.21 -0.27 -3.77
C SER A 8 -15.73 -0.19 -5.23
N PRO A 9 -16.58 -0.52 -6.23
CA PRO A 9 -16.17 -0.47 -7.64
C PRO A 9 -15.62 0.90 -8.09
N HIS A 10 -16.12 1.99 -7.50
CA HIS A 10 -15.62 3.33 -7.81
C HIS A 10 -14.21 3.56 -7.24
N ALA A 11 -13.99 3.18 -5.97
CA ALA A 11 -12.68 3.29 -5.32
C ALA A 11 -11.64 2.38 -5.99
N GLU A 12 -12.03 1.18 -6.41
CA GLU A 12 -11.17 0.29 -7.19
C GLU A 12 -10.76 0.92 -8.53
N ALA A 13 -11.71 1.47 -9.28
CA ALA A 13 -11.42 2.13 -10.56
C ALA A 13 -10.49 3.33 -10.39
N GLN A 14 -10.70 4.14 -9.35
CA GLN A 14 -9.82 5.27 -9.03
C GLN A 14 -8.42 4.80 -8.66
N PHE A 15 -8.30 3.79 -7.78
CA PHE A 15 -7.01 3.23 -7.40
C PHE A 15 -6.23 2.69 -8.61
N LEU A 16 -6.89 1.93 -9.49
CA LEU A 16 -6.29 1.41 -10.72
C LEU A 16 -5.84 2.54 -11.65
N TYR A 17 -6.64 3.59 -11.78
CA TYR A 17 -6.30 4.76 -12.58
C TYR A 17 -5.04 5.47 -12.05
N GLU A 18 -4.97 5.71 -10.75
CA GLU A 18 -3.83 6.37 -10.10
C GLU A 18 -2.54 5.55 -10.23
N ARG A 19 -2.58 4.24 -9.93
CA ARG A 19 -1.40 3.37 -10.07
C ARG A 19 -0.95 3.23 -11.52
N THR A 20 -1.90 3.21 -12.46
CA THR A 20 -1.57 3.19 -13.90
C THR A 20 -0.87 4.48 -14.30
N ALA A 21 -1.41 5.64 -13.89
CA ALA A 21 -0.82 6.94 -14.20
C ALA A 21 0.59 7.09 -13.59
N GLU A 22 0.80 6.65 -12.35
CA GLU A 22 2.11 6.65 -11.70
C GLU A 22 3.12 5.83 -12.53
N LEU A 23 2.77 4.60 -12.89
CA LEU A 23 3.67 3.72 -13.65
C LEU A 23 3.94 4.25 -15.07
N MET A 24 2.96 4.88 -15.71
CA MET A 24 3.16 5.56 -17.00
C MET A 24 4.20 6.68 -16.88
N ILE A 25 4.16 7.46 -15.80
CA ILE A 25 5.06 8.59 -15.59
C ILE A 25 6.48 8.10 -15.27
N GLN A 26 6.60 7.15 -14.34
CA GLN A 26 7.89 6.62 -13.87
C GLN A 26 8.63 5.86 -14.97
N ASP A 27 7.93 4.95 -15.66
CA ASP A 27 8.57 4.03 -16.61
C ASP A 27 8.38 4.43 -18.08
N ARG A 28 7.74 5.58 -18.33
CA ARG A 28 7.41 6.09 -19.68
C ARG A 28 6.66 5.08 -20.54
N LEU A 29 5.75 4.34 -19.90
CA LEU A 29 4.98 3.27 -20.56
C LEU A 29 3.67 3.79 -21.19
N PRO A 30 3.22 3.20 -22.31
CA PRO A 30 1.86 3.41 -22.80
C PRO A 30 0.80 2.95 -21.79
N ALA A 31 -0.33 3.67 -21.74
CA ALA A 31 -1.40 3.42 -20.76
C ALA A 31 -1.89 1.97 -20.73
N ALA A 32 -2.09 1.34 -21.89
CA ALA A 32 -2.54 -0.05 -21.97
C ALA A 32 -1.51 -1.05 -21.38
N ILE A 33 -0.22 -0.77 -21.53
CA ILE A 33 0.85 -1.61 -20.98
C ILE A 33 0.94 -1.41 -19.47
N ALA A 34 0.93 -0.15 -19.01
CA ALA A 34 0.94 0.18 -17.59
C ALA A 34 -0.26 -0.42 -16.84
N ALA A 35 -1.47 -0.29 -17.38
CA ALA A 35 -2.68 -0.85 -16.79
C ALA A 35 -2.62 -2.38 -16.69
N ARG A 36 -2.08 -3.05 -17.72
CA ARG A 36 -1.88 -4.50 -17.69
C ARG A 36 -0.89 -4.91 -16.60
N ILE A 37 0.24 -4.21 -16.48
CA ILE A 37 1.25 -4.50 -15.45
C ILE A 37 0.69 -4.27 -14.04
N VAL A 38 -0.02 -3.17 -13.82
CA VAL A 38 -0.68 -2.86 -12.55
C VAL A 38 -1.64 -3.98 -12.14
N ARG A 39 -2.51 -4.44 -13.06
CA ARG A 39 -3.42 -5.56 -12.79
C ARG A 39 -2.67 -6.85 -12.43
N GLN A 40 -1.65 -7.21 -13.19
CA GLN A 40 -0.83 -8.40 -12.93
C GLN A 40 -0.15 -8.33 -11.55
N ARG A 41 0.35 -7.16 -11.18
CA ARG A 41 1.00 -6.93 -9.87
C ARG A 41 0.00 -6.98 -8.71
N ILE A 42 -1.20 -6.43 -8.89
CA ILE A 42 -2.30 -6.56 -7.91
C ILE A 42 -2.69 -8.02 -7.70
N GLU A 43 -2.83 -8.79 -8.78
CA GLU A 43 -3.13 -10.23 -8.71
C GLU A 43 -2.03 -11.00 -7.94
N ALA A 44 -0.77 -10.61 -8.15
CA ALA A 44 0.38 -11.13 -7.40
C ALA A 44 0.48 -10.61 -5.95
N SER A 45 -0.44 -9.74 -5.52
CA SER A 45 -0.41 -9.06 -4.22
C SER A 45 0.89 -8.27 -3.99
N ASP A 46 1.42 -7.65 -5.04
CA ASP A 46 2.64 -6.85 -5.02
C ASP A 46 2.46 -5.56 -4.21
N VAL A 47 3.18 -5.46 -3.10
CA VAL A 47 3.12 -4.33 -2.16
C VAL A 47 3.57 -3.02 -2.80
N LEU A 48 4.46 -3.05 -3.80
CA LEU A 48 4.87 -1.85 -4.52
C LEU A 48 3.70 -1.19 -5.26
N VAL A 49 2.69 -1.97 -5.63
CA VAL A 49 1.47 -1.45 -6.26
C VAL A 49 0.39 -1.23 -5.23
N LEU A 50 0.20 -2.18 -4.31
CA LEU A 50 -0.92 -2.16 -3.37
C LEU A 50 -0.82 -1.06 -2.33
N ALA A 51 0.37 -0.76 -1.80
CA ALA A 51 0.50 0.21 -0.71
C ALA A 51 -0.07 1.58 -1.10
N ALA A 52 -1.02 2.08 -0.33
CA ALA A 52 -1.71 3.34 -0.58
C ALA A 52 -2.18 3.97 0.74
N PRO A 53 -2.42 5.29 0.75
CA PRO A 53 -3.02 5.96 1.91
C PRO A 53 -4.31 5.30 2.38
N ASP A 54 -4.58 5.46 3.67
CA ASP A 54 -5.75 4.97 4.39
C ASP A 54 -5.91 3.44 4.41
N GLN A 55 -4.81 2.73 4.16
CA GLN A 55 -4.71 1.30 4.37
C GLN A 55 -4.24 0.97 5.77
N GLU A 56 -4.71 -0.17 6.27
CA GLU A 56 -4.23 -0.77 7.49
C GLU A 56 -3.43 -2.04 7.22
N TRP A 57 -2.25 -2.09 7.83
CA TRP A 57 -1.30 -3.17 7.73
C TRP A 57 -1.03 -3.74 9.11
N THR A 58 -1.01 -5.06 9.24
CA THR A 58 -0.65 -5.73 10.49
C THR A 58 0.77 -6.29 10.40
N VAL A 59 1.59 -6.02 11.42
CA VAL A 59 2.96 -6.57 11.48
C VAL A 59 2.88 -8.08 11.64
N ARG A 60 3.59 -8.82 10.77
CA ARG A 60 3.59 -10.28 10.74
C ARG A 60 4.20 -10.88 12.02
N PRO A 61 3.80 -12.10 12.41
CA PRO A 61 4.44 -12.84 13.50
C PRO A 61 5.96 -12.95 13.31
N GLY A 62 6.73 -12.57 14.33
CA GLY A 62 8.20 -12.63 14.30
C GLY A 62 8.88 -11.48 13.55
N CYS A 63 8.14 -10.48 13.08
CA CYS A 63 8.67 -9.27 12.47
C CYS A 63 8.48 -8.05 13.39
N SER A 64 9.27 -7.01 13.13
CA SER A 64 9.10 -5.68 13.72
C SER A 64 9.37 -4.58 12.68
N ILE A 65 8.75 -3.43 12.82
CA ILE A 65 8.96 -2.26 11.95
C ILE A 65 9.19 -1.05 12.85
N GLY A 66 10.43 -0.56 12.92
CA GLY A 66 10.80 0.50 13.85
C GLY A 66 10.49 0.10 15.30
N PRO A 67 9.62 0.85 16.02
CA PRO A 67 9.22 0.52 17.39
C PRO A 67 8.05 -0.47 17.48
N TRP A 68 7.49 -0.93 16.35
CA TRP A 68 6.30 -1.76 16.33
C TRP A 68 6.59 -3.25 16.18
N GLU A 69 5.93 -4.04 17.00
CA GLU A 69 6.06 -5.48 17.12
C GLU A 69 4.94 -6.23 16.40
N ALA A 70 5.13 -7.54 16.26
CA ALA A 70 4.15 -8.45 15.68
C ALA A 70 2.73 -8.27 16.23
N GLY A 71 1.75 -8.24 15.32
CA GLY A 71 0.33 -8.06 15.63
C GLY A 71 -0.12 -6.61 15.82
N GLN A 72 0.79 -5.63 15.81
CA GLN A 72 0.40 -4.22 15.80
C GLN A 72 -0.21 -3.82 14.45
N ARG A 73 -1.23 -2.96 14.52
CA ARG A 73 -1.98 -2.42 13.37
C ARG A 73 -1.45 -1.03 13.04
N LEU A 74 -1.02 -0.85 11.81
CA LEU A 74 -0.39 0.36 11.30
C LEU A 74 -1.23 0.96 10.19
N TRP A 75 -1.42 2.28 10.20
CA TRP A 75 -2.07 2.99 9.10
C TRP A 75 -1.05 3.65 8.18
N VAL A 76 -1.27 3.50 6.87
CA VAL A 76 -0.55 4.24 5.85
C VAL A 76 -1.14 5.63 5.76
N MET A 77 -0.40 6.63 6.23
CA MET A 77 -0.78 8.04 6.16
C MET A 77 -0.52 8.62 4.77
N GLU A 78 0.65 8.29 4.21
CA GLU A 78 1.11 8.83 2.93
C GLU A 78 1.93 7.77 2.19
N ARG A 79 1.90 7.84 0.85
CA ARG A 79 2.82 7.08 0.00
C ARG A 79 3.75 8.05 -0.72
N LEU A 80 5.04 7.83 -0.53
CA LEU A 80 6.12 8.59 -1.18
C LEU A 80 6.52 7.91 -2.49
N ALA A 81 6.71 8.73 -3.52
CA ALA A 81 7.13 8.25 -4.84
C ALA A 81 8.65 8.04 -4.93
N LEU A 82 9.44 8.87 -4.24
CA LEU A 82 10.90 8.90 -4.26
C LEU A 82 11.45 9.29 -2.86
N PRO A 83 12.04 8.36 -2.08
CA PRO A 83 12.12 6.92 -2.36
C PRO A 83 10.73 6.25 -2.35
N SER A 84 10.65 5.02 -2.85
CA SER A 84 9.40 4.25 -2.82
C SER A 84 9.11 3.76 -1.40
N ALA A 85 8.34 4.56 -0.66
CA ALA A 85 8.11 4.38 0.76
C ALA A 85 6.68 4.78 1.16
N VAL A 86 6.31 4.47 2.40
CA VAL A 86 5.10 4.95 3.05
C VAL A 86 5.42 5.57 4.40
N ILE A 87 4.61 6.55 4.79
CA ILE A 87 4.57 7.01 6.18
C ILE A 87 3.53 6.17 6.91
N LEU A 88 3.98 5.44 7.93
CA LEU A 88 3.13 4.63 8.80
C LEU A 88 2.91 5.33 10.12
N THR A 89 1.76 5.06 10.75
CA THR A 89 1.49 5.41 12.15
C THR A 89 0.80 4.25 12.87
N ASP A 90 0.98 4.13 14.18
CA ASP A 90 0.20 3.18 14.99
C ASP A 90 -1.26 3.66 15.10
N CYS A 91 -2.20 2.72 15.17
CA CYS A 91 -3.59 3.01 15.51
C CYS A 91 -3.76 3.41 17.00
N GLY A 92 -2.70 3.30 17.82
CA GLY A 92 -2.63 3.73 19.22
C GLY A 92 -2.17 5.17 19.44
N LEU A 93 -2.28 5.67 20.68
CA LEU A 93 -1.80 7.00 21.08
C LEU A 93 -0.60 6.89 22.04
N PRO A 94 0.43 7.75 21.91
CA PRO A 94 0.58 8.84 20.93
C PRO A 94 1.02 8.35 19.53
N PRO A 95 0.61 9.05 18.45
CA PRO A 95 1.00 8.67 17.10
C PRO A 95 2.50 8.86 16.92
N THR A 96 3.17 7.80 16.50
CA THR A 96 4.57 7.85 16.08
C THR A 96 4.57 7.64 14.57
N GLU A 97 5.04 8.61 13.81
CA GLU A 97 5.13 8.49 12.36
C GLU A 97 6.53 8.01 11.97
N ILE A 98 6.61 6.96 11.16
CA ILE A 98 7.89 6.51 10.61
C ILE A 98 7.76 6.26 9.11
N GLU A 99 8.82 6.59 8.38
CA GLU A 99 8.96 6.24 6.97
C GLU A 99 9.43 4.79 6.85
N VAL A 100 8.76 4.02 5.98
CA VAL A 100 9.06 2.62 5.71
C VAL A 100 9.10 2.38 4.22
N GLU A 101 10.21 1.85 3.73
CA GLU A 101 10.34 1.45 2.33
C GLU A 101 9.34 0.35 1.97
N LEU A 102 8.73 0.42 0.78
CA LEU A 102 7.70 -0.54 0.37
C LEU A 102 8.16 -2.01 0.35
N PRO A 103 9.41 -2.36 -0.04
CA PRO A 103 9.90 -3.73 0.09
C PRO A 103 9.87 -4.22 1.54
N LEU A 104 10.32 -3.40 2.49
CA LEU A 104 10.33 -3.73 3.92
C LEU A 104 8.91 -3.92 4.46
N LEU A 105 7.97 -3.05 4.04
CA LEU A 105 6.56 -3.20 4.38
C LEU A 105 6.02 -4.56 3.93
N GLY A 106 6.30 -4.98 2.69
CA GLY A 106 5.79 -6.25 2.17
C GLY A 106 6.41 -7.50 2.79
N GLU A 107 7.65 -7.40 3.25
CA GLU A 107 8.31 -8.47 4.01
C GLU A 107 7.74 -8.63 5.42
N ARG A 108 7.45 -7.50 6.09
CA ARG A 108 7.22 -7.48 7.54
C ARG A 108 5.78 -7.25 7.96
N ALA A 109 4.92 -6.81 7.05
CA ALA A 109 3.51 -6.59 7.31
C ALA A 109 2.63 -7.21 6.23
N GLU A 110 1.34 -7.30 6.53
CA GLU A 110 0.32 -7.70 5.58
C GLU A 110 -0.85 -6.74 5.62
N LEU A 111 -1.38 -6.44 4.43
CA LEU A 111 -2.57 -5.61 4.27
C LEU A 111 -3.77 -6.36 4.87
N THR A 112 -4.36 -5.80 5.92
CA THR A 112 -5.47 -6.42 6.67
C THR A 112 -6.80 -5.71 6.47
N GLU A 113 -6.79 -4.38 6.34
CA GLU A 113 -8.01 -3.59 6.13
C GLU A 113 -7.73 -2.42 5.18
N TRP A 114 -8.74 -1.96 4.46
CA TRP A 114 -8.66 -0.75 3.65
C TRP A 114 -9.82 0.15 4.00
N ARG A 115 -9.55 1.31 4.59
CA ARG A 115 -10.57 2.29 4.92
C ARG A 115 -10.47 3.44 3.93
N TRP A 116 -11.29 3.42 2.90
CA TRP A 116 -11.40 4.58 2.03
C TRP A 116 -12.12 5.71 2.79
N ILE A 117 -11.37 6.57 3.49
CA ILE A 117 -11.92 7.76 4.13
C ILE A 117 -12.19 8.77 3.00
N ARG A 118 -13.47 9.06 2.78
CA ARG A 118 -13.96 10.01 1.77
C ARG A 118 -13.68 11.45 2.15
#